data_AF-A0A7Y3NXY6-F1
#
_entry.id   AF-A0A7Y3NXY6-F1
#
_cell.length_a   1.000
_cell.length_b   1.000
_cell.length_c   1.000
_cell.angle_alpha   90.00
_cell.angle_beta   90.00
_cell.angle_gamma   90.00
#
_symmetry.space_group_name_H-M   'P 1'
#
loop_
_entity.id
_entity.type
_entity.pdbx_description
1 polymer ?
#
loop_
_entity_poly.entity_id
_entity_poly.type
_entity_poly.pdbx_seq_one_letter_code
_entity_poly.pdbx_strand_id
1 'polypeptide(L)'
;MLEMKQQLWSCLRQKWVSGTLEEWVRQDYVLVLVNEYGYALEQMAEEFVVNGAGAGQARADLIVWSSVEDKQQGNRPLFIIECKGTDDEIEPSTFQQGMRYARFVNAPYFVARNLFETRFFEIDHSKMYPEYEEIGRLENTANPDYSNYFAMHKALSRVAYTENPPIPAGFSCDRPRMSDKIYRPTKNELVMLEAVCTLVESQAGWEGRTSALLTALEDVLDAEVLEDWTAKNLGVLLAKVVTYLATRGIQAQNTRARMGNVWSFRQI
;
A
#
# COMPACT_ATOMS: atom_id res chain seq x y z
N MET A 1 -1.35 -17.61 3.74
CA MET A 1 -1.29 -17.04 2.37
C MET A 1 -2.44 -16.06 2.21
N LEU A 2 -2.18 -14.83 1.76
CA LEU A 2 -3.24 -13.86 1.43
C LEU A 2 -4.12 -14.52 0.35
N GLU A 3 -5.41 -14.70 0.62
CA GLU A 3 -6.33 -15.19 -0.41
C GLU A 3 -6.56 -14.03 -1.40
N MET A 4 -5.69 -13.95 -2.42
CA MET A 4 -5.82 -12.93 -3.44
C MET A 4 -7.13 -13.16 -4.19
N LYS A 5 -7.98 -12.13 -4.21
CA LYS A 5 -9.20 -12.16 -5.01
C LYS A 5 -8.84 -12.51 -6.45
N GLN A 6 -9.51 -13.50 -7.03
CA GLN A 6 -9.28 -13.88 -8.43
C GLN A 6 -9.49 -12.70 -9.38
N GLN A 7 -10.35 -11.75 -9.00
CA GLN A 7 -10.59 -10.53 -9.74
C GLN A 7 -10.61 -9.29 -8.84
N LEU A 8 -10.12 -8.19 -9.40
CA LEU A 8 -10.14 -6.85 -8.82
C LEU A 8 -10.98 -5.93 -9.72
N TRP A 9 -11.67 -4.96 -9.13
CA TRP A 9 -12.33 -3.93 -9.89
C TRP A 9 -11.36 -2.79 -10.20
N SER A 10 -11.10 -2.52 -11.47
CA SER A 10 -10.35 -1.32 -11.88
C SER A 10 -11.30 -0.14 -12.06
N CYS A 11 -11.13 0.89 -11.22
CA CYS A 11 -11.96 2.09 -11.28
C CYS A 11 -11.63 2.98 -12.50
N LEU A 12 -10.41 2.93 -13.02
CA LEU A 12 -10.05 3.65 -14.24
C LEU A 12 -10.51 2.93 -15.50
N ARG A 13 -10.47 1.58 -15.53
CA ARG A 13 -10.94 0.77 -16.67
C ARG A 13 -12.42 0.39 -16.62
N GLN A 14 -13.09 0.62 -15.50
CA GLN A 14 -14.51 0.29 -15.27
C GLN A 14 -14.83 -1.18 -15.60
N LYS A 15 -13.96 -2.10 -15.17
CA LYS A 15 -14.14 -3.54 -15.39
C LYS A 15 -13.43 -4.38 -14.31
N TRP A 16 -13.84 -5.63 -14.19
CA TRP A 16 -13.11 -6.64 -13.43
C TRP A 16 -11.87 -7.11 -14.19
N VAL A 17 -10.74 -7.17 -13.49
CA VAL A 17 -9.42 -7.56 -14.01
C VAL A 17 -8.82 -8.66 -13.16
N SER A 18 -7.89 -9.44 -13.71
CA SER A 18 -7.22 -10.54 -12.98
C SER A 18 -6.47 -10.00 -11.76
N GLY A 19 -6.69 -10.60 -10.58
CA GLY A 19 -6.05 -10.17 -9.33
C GLY A 19 -4.62 -10.66 -9.18
N THR A 20 -3.73 -10.28 -10.09
CA THR A 20 -2.28 -10.50 -9.91
C THR A 20 -1.74 -9.58 -8.80
N LEU A 21 -0.58 -9.91 -8.23
CA LEU A 21 0.08 -9.05 -7.23
C LEU A 21 0.35 -7.64 -7.78
N GLU A 22 0.82 -7.56 -9.02
CA GLU A 22 1.08 -6.30 -9.71
C GLU A 22 -0.20 -5.47 -9.89
N GLU A 23 -1.31 -6.12 -10.28
CA GLU A 23 -2.60 -5.45 -10.42
C GLU A 23 -3.14 -4.98 -9.06
N TRP A 24 -2.89 -5.74 -7.99
CA TRP A 24 -3.19 -5.31 -6.62
C TRP A 24 -2.43 -4.03 -6.24
N VAL A 25 -1.12 -3.98 -6.51
CA VAL A 25 -0.28 -2.80 -6.27
C VAL A 25 -0.79 -1.59 -7.07
N ARG A 26 -1.15 -1.81 -8.34
CA ARG A 26 -1.71 -0.78 -9.23
C ARG A 26 -3.01 -0.21 -8.67
N GLN A 27 -4.00 -1.06 -8.37
CA GLN A 27 -5.30 -0.61 -7.87
C GLN A 27 -5.22 0.00 -6.47
N ASP A 28 -4.37 -0.53 -5.59
CA ASP A 28 -4.11 0.07 -4.28
C ASP A 28 -3.55 1.49 -4.43
N TYR A 29 -2.63 1.70 -5.37
CA TYR A 29 -2.05 3.03 -5.56
C TYR A 29 -2.99 4.05 -6.17
N VAL A 30 -3.90 3.64 -7.06
CA VAL A 30 -4.99 4.53 -7.53
C VAL A 30 -5.81 5.04 -6.35
N LEU A 31 -6.12 4.17 -5.38
CA LEU A 31 -6.83 4.59 -4.17
C LEU A 31 -6.00 5.58 -3.33
N VAL A 32 -4.70 5.37 -3.18
CA VAL A 32 -3.82 6.32 -2.48
C VAL A 32 -3.82 7.68 -3.18
N LEU A 33 -3.68 7.71 -4.51
CA LEU A 33 -3.71 8.94 -5.32
C LEU A 33 -5.01 9.73 -5.13
N VAL A 34 -6.15 9.05 -5.09
CA VAL A 34 -7.45 9.70 -4.89
C VAL A 34 -7.64 10.16 -3.44
N ASN A 35 -7.43 9.27 -2.47
CA ASN A 35 -7.85 9.53 -1.08
C ASN A 35 -6.83 10.36 -0.29
N GLU A 36 -5.55 10.18 -0.57
CA GLU A 36 -4.47 10.80 0.21
C GLU A 36 -3.90 12.02 -0.52
N TYR A 37 -3.76 11.94 -1.84
CA TYR A 37 -3.19 13.02 -2.65
C TYR A 37 -4.23 13.89 -3.37
N GLY A 38 -5.51 13.51 -3.36
CA GLY A 38 -6.61 14.33 -3.88
C GLY A 38 -6.75 14.36 -5.39
N TYR A 39 -6.12 13.44 -6.12
CA TYR A 39 -6.28 13.35 -7.58
C TYR A 39 -7.66 12.83 -7.96
N ALA A 40 -8.27 13.41 -8.99
CA ALA A 40 -9.48 12.89 -9.62
C ALA A 40 -9.14 11.72 -10.56
N LEU A 41 -10.05 10.74 -10.69
CA LEU A 41 -9.89 9.60 -11.62
C LEU A 41 -9.70 10.06 -13.07
N GLU A 42 -10.36 11.17 -13.42
CA GLU A 42 -10.29 11.81 -14.72
C GLU A 42 -8.88 12.30 -15.05
N GLN A 43 -8.04 12.58 -14.05
CA GLN A 43 -6.63 12.96 -14.22
C GLN A 43 -5.70 11.77 -14.46
N MET A 44 -6.20 10.54 -14.50
CA MET A 44 -5.36 9.34 -14.53
C MET A 44 -5.73 8.42 -15.70
N ALA A 45 -4.79 7.61 -16.16
CA ALA A 45 -5.07 6.48 -17.03
C ALA A 45 -4.21 5.26 -16.65
N GLU A 46 -4.76 4.07 -16.87
CA GLU A 46 -4.07 2.78 -16.69
C GLU A 46 -3.69 2.19 -18.04
N GLU A 47 -2.62 1.37 -18.07
CA GLU A 47 -2.20 0.63 -19.27
C GLU A 47 -2.02 1.53 -20.50
N PHE A 48 -1.49 2.74 -20.27
CA PHE A 48 -1.49 3.77 -21.28
C PHE A 48 -0.42 3.50 -22.33
N VAL A 49 -0.86 3.26 -23.56
CA VAL A 49 0.02 3.11 -24.72
C VAL A 49 0.47 4.49 -25.17
N VAL A 50 1.78 4.73 -25.07
CA VAL A 50 2.38 5.95 -25.59
C VAL A 50 2.70 5.77 -27.07
N ASN A 51 1.99 6.49 -27.94
CA ASN A 51 2.20 6.39 -29.38
C ASN A 51 3.39 7.25 -29.84
N GLY A 52 4.39 6.64 -30.49
CA GLY A 52 5.47 7.36 -31.18
C GLY A 52 6.59 6.47 -31.71
N ALA A 53 7.33 7.00 -32.70
CA ALA A 53 8.45 6.28 -33.31
C ALA A 53 9.56 6.02 -32.29
N GLY A 54 9.90 4.75 -32.06
CA GLY A 54 10.90 4.33 -31.09
C GLY A 54 10.39 4.03 -29.67
N ALA A 55 9.09 4.23 -29.39
CA ALA A 55 8.51 3.92 -28.08
C ALA A 55 8.43 2.41 -27.79
N GLY A 56 8.43 1.55 -28.82
CA GLY A 56 8.07 0.14 -28.66
C GLY A 56 6.60 -0.02 -28.23
N GLN A 57 6.07 -1.24 -28.09
CA GLN A 57 4.70 -1.48 -27.56
C GLN A 57 4.60 -1.27 -26.03
N ALA A 58 5.36 -0.31 -25.56
CA ALA A 58 5.42 0.19 -24.21
C ALA A 58 4.07 0.57 -23.63
N ARG A 59 3.84 0.15 -22.39
CA ARG A 59 2.69 0.60 -21.59
C ARG A 59 3.19 1.05 -20.25
N ALA A 60 2.74 2.24 -19.85
CA ALA A 60 2.87 2.66 -18.47
C ALA A 60 1.72 2.06 -17.68
N ASP A 61 2.01 1.54 -16.49
CA ASP A 61 0.99 0.99 -15.61
C ASP A 61 -0.04 2.03 -15.21
N LEU A 62 0.46 3.21 -14.79
CA LEU A 62 -0.35 4.38 -14.47
C LEU A 62 0.35 5.66 -14.97
N ILE A 63 -0.45 6.58 -15.47
CA ILE A 63 -0.05 7.92 -15.89
C ILE A 63 -0.99 8.93 -15.23
N VAL A 64 -0.45 10.02 -14.71
CA VAL A 64 -1.21 11.04 -13.99
C VAL A 64 -0.88 12.42 -14.53
N TRP A 65 -1.92 13.20 -14.81
CA TRP A 65 -1.82 14.58 -15.23
C TRP A 65 -2.05 15.54 -14.07
N SER A 66 -1.37 16.66 -14.16
CA SER A 66 -1.54 17.86 -13.36
C SER A 66 -3.02 18.27 -13.19
N SER A 67 -3.79 18.26 -14.28
CA SER A 67 -5.22 18.57 -14.28
C SER A 67 -5.99 17.72 -15.30
N VAL A 68 -7.32 17.77 -15.23
CA VAL A 68 -8.19 17.11 -16.22
C VAL A 68 -8.03 17.77 -17.59
N GLU A 69 -7.87 19.09 -17.61
CA GLU A 69 -7.64 19.88 -18.82
C GLU A 69 -6.33 19.49 -19.50
N ASP A 70 -5.24 19.31 -18.73
CA ASP A 70 -3.95 18.88 -19.27
C ASP A 70 -4.06 17.53 -19.97
N LYS A 71 -4.76 16.58 -19.37
CA LYS A 71 -5.03 15.29 -20.01
C LYS A 71 -5.85 15.44 -21.29
N GLN A 72 -6.93 16.22 -21.26
CA GLN A 72 -7.83 16.40 -22.40
C GLN A 72 -7.15 17.10 -23.57
N GLN A 73 -6.25 18.04 -23.31
CA GLN A 73 -5.50 18.78 -24.31
C GLN A 73 -4.27 18.01 -24.83
N GLY A 74 -3.95 16.86 -24.25
CA GLY A 74 -2.77 16.08 -24.61
C GLY A 74 -1.45 16.72 -24.13
N ASN A 75 -1.50 17.54 -23.08
CA ASN A 75 -0.31 18.08 -22.43
C ASN A 75 0.47 16.95 -21.75
N ARG A 76 1.74 17.24 -21.45
CA ARG A 76 2.63 16.27 -20.79
C ARG A 76 2.04 15.85 -19.42
N PRO A 77 2.16 14.58 -19.02
CA PRO A 77 1.77 14.13 -17.68
C PRO A 77 2.70 14.70 -16.60
N LEU A 78 2.22 14.69 -15.36
CA LEU A 78 2.98 15.09 -14.17
C LEU A 78 3.87 13.94 -13.65
N PHE A 79 3.38 12.70 -13.67
CA PHE A 79 4.22 11.53 -13.39
C PHE A 79 3.75 10.28 -14.13
N ILE A 80 4.73 9.41 -14.37
CA ILE A 80 4.55 8.02 -14.79
C ILE A 80 4.82 7.12 -13.59
N ILE A 81 4.01 6.08 -13.42
CA ILE A 81 4.17 5.11 -12.34
C ILE A 81 4.33 3.72 -12.94
N GLU A 82 5.31 2.98 -12.42
CA GLU A 82 5.48 1.55 -12.63
C GLU A 82 5.16 0.79 -11.34
N CYS A 83 4.36 -0.26 -11.46
CA CYS A 83 3.95 -1.14 -10.39
C CYS A 83 4.61 -2.51 -10.57
N LYS A 84 5.07 -3.08 -9.47
CA LYS A 84 5.68 -4.42 -9.44
C LYS A 84 5.01 -5.26 -8.37
N GLY A 85 4.60 -6.47 -8.73
CA GLY A 85 4.06 -7.46 -7.79
C GLY A 85 5.13 -8.25 -7.04
N THR A 86 6.29 -7.67 -6.78
CA THR A 86 7.39 -8.33 -6.05
C THR A 86 7.42 -7.91 -4.59
N ASP A 87 7.97 -8.78 -3.75
CA ASP A 87 8.18 -8.59 -2.32
C ASP A 87 9.61 -8.18 -1.93
N ASP A 88 10.53 -8.10 -2.90
CA ASP A 88 11.91 -7.66 -2.70
C ASP A 88 12.11 -6.16 -2.94
N GLU A 89 13.22 -5.61 -2.42
CA GLU A 89 13.66 -4.25 -2.67
C GLU A 89 13.72 -3.95 -4.18
N ILE A 90 13.32 -2.75 -4.52
CA ILE A 90 13.23 -2.34 -5.90
C ILE A 90 14.61 -1.93 -6.42
N GLU A 91 15.22 -2.70 -7.32
CA GLU A 91 16.47 -2.29 -7.98
C GLU A 91 16.23 -1.22 -9.07
N PRO A 92 16.94 -0.07 -9.10
CA PRO A 92 16.74 0.99 -10.11
C PRO A 92 16.87 0.51 -11.57
N SER A 93 17.70 -0.51 -11.80
CA SER A 93 17.86 -1.15 -13.11
C SER A 93 16.55 -1.76 -13.63
N THR A 94 15.64 -2.13 -12.73
CA THR A 94 14.36 -2.78 -13.02
C THR A 94 13.35 -1.86 -13.73
N PHE A 95 13.50 -0.53 -13.62
CA PHE A 95 12.60 0.43 -14.29
C PHE A 95 13.25 1.25 -15.36
N GLN A 96 14.42 0.85 -15.87
CA GLN A 96 14.97 1.51 -17.05
C GLN A 96 13.94 1.60 -18.19
N GLN A 97 13.01 0.65 -18.26
CA GLN A 97 11.87 0.69 -19.17
C GLN A 97 10.87 1.82 -18.82
N GLY A 98 10.32 1.87 -17.61
CA GLY A 98 9.42 2.95 -17.16
C GLY A 98 10.02 4.35 -17.24
N MET A 99 11.31 4.47 -16.92
CA MET A 99 12.07 5.72 -16.97
C MET A 99 12.30 6.21 -18.40
N ARG A 100 12.50 5.30 -19.36
CA ARG A 100 12.54 5.66 -20.78
C ARG A 100 11.21 6.28 -21.22
N TYR A 101 10.09 5.80 -20.69
CA TYR A 101 8.77 6.37 -21.01
C TYR A 101 8.57 7.74 -20.40
N ALA A 102 8.91 7.91 -19.12
CA ALA A 102 8.84 9.21 -18.47
C ALA A 102 9.66 10.27 -19.22
N ARG A 103 10.84 9.89 -19.75
CA ARG A 103 11.65 10.72 -20.66
C ARG A 103 10.94 11.00 -21.99
N PHE A 104 10.37 9.97 -22.62
CA PHE A 104 9.69 10.09 -23.90
C PHE A 104 8.49 11.06 -23.84
N VAL A 105 7.69 11.01 -22.78
CA VAL A 105 6.52 11.88 -22.60
C VAL A 105 6.85 13.21 -21.90
N ASN A 106 8.13 13.48 -21.63
CA ASN A 106 8.59 14.67 -20.92
C ASN A 106 7.94 14.86 -19.53
N ALA A 107 7.68 13.75 -18.84
CA ALA A 107 7.17 13.77 -17.46
C ALA A 107 8.28 14.29 -16.52
N PRO A 108 7.98 15.24 -15.62
CA PRO A 108 8.98 15.74 -14.67
C PRO A 108 9.33 14.72 -13.58
N TYR A 109 8.42 13.78 -13.30
CA TYR A 109 8.59 12.81 -12.23
C TYR A 109 8.30 11.39 -12.71
N PHE A 110 8.97 10.43 -12.07
CA PHE A 110 8.74 9.00 -12.22
C PHE A 110 8.57 8.36 -10.84
N VAL A 111 7.64 7.42 -10.74
CA VAL A 111 7.33 6.71 -9.50
C VAL A 111 7.46 5.21 -9.74
N ALA A 112 8.14 4.55 -8.82
CA ALA A 112 8.23 3.11 -8.77
C ALA A 112 7.55 2.59 -7.51
N ARG A 113 6.70 1.58 -7.62
CA ARG A 113 5.97 1.04 -6.47
C ARG A 113 5.91 -0.48 -6.50
N ASN A 114 6.13 -1.10 -5.35
CA ASN A 114 5.82 -2.52 -5.12
C ASN A 114 4.99 -2.67 -3.83
N LEU A 115 4.95 -3.87 -3.25
CA LEU A 115 4.21 -4.12 -2.01
C LEU A 115 4.83 -3.45 -0.77
N PHE A 116 6.13 -3.13 -0.79
CA PHE A 116 6.91 -2.72 0.38
C PHE A 116 7.35 -1.26 0.36
N GLU A 117 7.55 -0.67 -0.81
CA GLU A 117 8.05 0.68 -0.96
C GLU A 117 7.50 1.39 -2.19
N THR A 118 7.50 2.71 -2.12
CA THR A 118 7.28 3.64 -3.23
C THR A 118 8.50 4.55 -3.31
N ARG A 119 9.15 4.59 -4.48
CA ARG A 119 10.34 5.41 -4.76
C ARG A 119 9.99 6.50 -5.78
N PHE A 120 10.53 7.69 -5.57
CA PHE A 120 10.20 8.89 -6.32
C PHE A 120 11.45 9.46 -6.97
N PHE A 121 11.36 9.75 -8.25
CA PHE A 121 12.47 10.24 -9.05
C PHE A 121 12.08 11.53 -9.75
N GLU A 122 12.94 12.54 -9.65
CA GLU A 122 12.88 13.73 -10.51
C GLU A 122 13.72 13.48 -11.76
N ILE A 123 13.21 13.95 -12.90
CA ILE A 123 13.87 13.79 -14.20
C ILE A 123 14.39 15.15 -14.64
N ASP A 124 15.71 15.24 -14.79
CA ASP A 124 16.37 16.43 -15.30
C ASP A 124 16.35 16.43 -16.84
N HIS A 125 15.40 17.17 -17.40
CA HIS A 125 15.27 17.36 -18.86
C HIS A 125 16.22 18.42 -19.44
N SER A 126 17.12 19.00 -18.64
CA SER A 126 18.10 20.00 -19.13
C SER A 126 19.19 19.39 -20.01
N LYS A 127 19.41 18.07 -19.90
CA LYS A 127 20.44 17.32 -20.63
C LYS A 127 19.84 16.52 -21.78
N MET A 128 20.63 16.29 -22.83
CA MET A 128 20.25 15.44 -23.98
C MET A 128 19.93 14.00 -23.56
N TYR A 129 20.62 13.50 -22.53
CA TYR A 129 20.27 12.26 -21.86
C TYR A 129 19.75 12.58 -20.45
N PRO A 130 18.43 12.73 -20.26
CA PRO A 130 17.89 13.05 -18.95
C PRO A 130 18.40 12.11 -17.87
N GLU A 131 19.00 12.72 -16.84
CA GLU A 131 19.41 12.06 -15.62
C GLU A 131 18.22 11.98 -14.65
N TYR A 132 18.34 11.09 -13.68
CA TYR A 132 17.32 10.88 -12.67
C TYR A 132 17.96 10.98 -11.29
N GLU A 133 17.25 11.65 -10.39
CA GLU A 133 17.64 11.76 -9.00
C GLU A 133 16.51 11.18 -8.15
N GLU A 134 16.84 10.24 -7.26
CA GLU A 134 15.87 9.79 -6.26
C GLU A 134 15.66 10.91 -5.25
N ILE A 135 14.48 11.50 -5.28
CA ILE A 135 14.11 12.62 -4.41
C ILE A 135 13.39 12.17 -3.14
N GLY A 136 13.05 10.89 -3.06
CA GLY A 136 12.42 10.31 -1.88
C GLY A 136 12.06 8.85 -2.02
N ARG A 137 11.93 8.21 -0.86
CA ARG A 137 11.45 6.84 -0.71
C ARG A 137 10.46 6.82 0.45
N LEU A 138 9.37 6.09 0.25
CA LEU A 138 8.40 5.73 1.29
C LEU A 138 8.35 4.22 1.41
N GLU A 139 8.45 3.72 2.63
CA GLU A 139 8.00 2.36 2.90
C GLU A 139 6.47 2.34 2.91
N ASN A 140 5.87 1.39 2.18
CA ASN A 140 4.42 1.14 2.13
C ASN A 140 3.96 0.41 3.40
N THR A 141 4.33 0.95 4.56
CA THR A 141 4.00 0.43 5.87
C THR A 141 2.82 1.19 6.47
N ALA A 142 2.30 0.70 7.61
CA ALA A 142 1.19 1.32 8.32
C ALA A 142 1.48 2.74 8.85
N ASN A 143 2.75 3.08 9.01
CA ASN A 143 3.20 4.35 9.54
C ASN A 143 4.45 4.78 8.78
N PRO A 144 4.28 5.24 7.52
CA PRO A 144 5.41 5.65 6.69
C PRO A 144 6.23 6.72 7.39
N ASP A 145 7.56 6.64 7.27
CA ASP A 145 8.40 7.76 7.71
C ASP A 145 8.19 8.96 6.79
N TYR A 146 7.37 9.89 7.27
CA TYR A 146 7.03 11.11 6.55
C TYR A 146 8.14 12.18 6.63
N SER A 147 9.30 11.92 7.23
CA SER A 147 10.42 12.87 7.20
C SER A 147 10.91 13.17 5.77
N ASN A 148 10.86 12.16 4.88
CA ASN A 148 11.10 12.29 3.43
C ASN A 148 9.90 12.86 2.65
N TYR A 149 8.76 13.08 3.31
CA TYR A 149 7.52 13.49 2.68
C TYR A 149 7.57 14.90 2.11
N PHE A 150 8.39 15.81 2.65
CA PHE A 150 8.35 17.21 2.25
C PHE A 150 8.81 17.45 0.80
N ALA A 151 9.82 16.73 0.32
CA ALA A 151 10.28 16.80 -1.07
C ALA A 151 9.27 16.18 -2.05
N MET A 152 8.68 15.05 -1.64
CA MET A 152 7.73 14.26 -2.43
C MET A 152 6.32 14.87 -2.47
N HIS A 153 5.83 15.40 -1.36
CA HIS A 153 4.59 16.18 -1.29
C HIS A 153 4.72 17.44 -2.16
N LYS A 154 5.87 18.10 -2.17
CA LYS A 154 6.11 19.25 -3.07
C LYS A 154 6.04 18.86 -4.56
N ALA A 155 6.43 17.64 -4.95
CA ALA A 155 6.27 17.16 -6.33
C ALA A 155 4.83 16.76 -6.67
N LEU A 156 4.12 16.10 -5.74
CA LEU A 156 2.78 15.54 -5.95
C LEU A 156 1.61 16.46 -5.56
N SER A 157 1.81 17.44 -4.69
CA SER A 157 0.73 18.32 -4.18
C SER A 157 0.71 19.71 -4.80
N ARG A 158 1.75 20.07 -5.57
CA ARG A 158 1.85 21.38 -6.25
C ARG A 158 0.79 21.64 -7.32
N VAL A 159 -0.01 20.64 -7.69
CA VAL A 159 -1.06 20.78 -8.71
C VAL A 159 -2.46 20.34 -8.25
N ALA A 160 -2.57 19.61 -7.14
CA ALA A 160 -3.86 19.15 -6.61
C ALA A 160 -4.60 20.20 -5.74
N TYR A 161 -3.94 21.31 -5.38
CA TYR A 161 -4.54 22.38 -4.57
C TYR A 161 -5.21 23.47 -5.41
N THR A 162 -6.21 23.10 -6.21
CA THR A 162 -7.27 24.03 -6.61
C THR A 162 -8.60 23.29 -6.50
N GLU A 163 -9.24 23.42 -5.33
CA GLU A 163 -10.63 23.02 -5.04
C GLU A 163 -10.96 21.53 -5.26
N ASN A 164 -11.06 20.76 -4.17
CA ASN A 164 -11.57 19.38 -4.17
C ASN A 164 -12.87 19.26 -5.01
N PRO A 165 -12.88 18.56 -6.16
CA PRO A 165 -14.12 18.31 -6.86
C PRO A 165 -15.00 17.36 -6.03
N PRO A 166 -16.32 17.59 -5.97
CA PRO A 166 -17.22 16.70 -5.25
C PRO A 166 -17.21 15.31 -5.90
N ILE A 167 -17.14 14.27 -5.06
CA ILE A 167 -17.36 12.88 -5.45
C ILE A 167 -18.72 12.81 -6.19
N PRO A 168 -18.82 12.30 -7.43
CA PRO A 168 -20.07 12.34 -8.16
C PRO A 168 -21.16 11.52 -7.44
N ALA A 169 -22.34 12.10 -7.28
CA ALA A 169 -23.46 11.46 -6.59
C ALA A 169 -23.84 10.13 -7.30
N GLY A 170 -23.77 9.01 -6.58
CA GLY A 170 -23.97 7.67 -7.12
C GLY A 170 -22.70 6.83 -7.25
N PHE A 171 -21.52 7.39 -6.99
CA PHE A 171 -20.30 6.61 -6.75
C PHE A 171 -20.38 5.92 -5.38
N SER A 172 -20.90 4.70 -5.35
CA SER A 172 -20.45 3.72 -4.37
C SER A 172 -19.32 2.93 -5.04
N CYS A 173 -18.07 3.33 -4.83
CA CYS A 173 -17.09 2.27 -4.67
C CYS A 173 -17.52 1.59 -3.37
N ASP A 174 -18.07 0.37 -3.45
CA ASP A 174 -18.30 -0.43 -2.26
C ASP A 174 -16.91 -0.75 -1.68
N ARG A 175 -16.35 0.22 -0.95
CA ARG A 175 -15.55 -0.09 0.20
C ARG A 175 -16.52 -0.61 1.25
N PRO A 176 -16.14 -1.65 2.03
CA PRO A 176 -16.63 -1.71 3.39
C PRO A 176 -16.50 -0.30 3.99
N ARG A 177 -17.57 0.24 4.57
CA ARG A 177 -17.57 1.60 5.14
C ARG A 177 -16.26 1.83 5.88
N MET A 178 -15.46 2.80 5.41
CA MET A 178 -14.20 3.22 6.04
C MET A 178 -14.49 4.01 7.33
N SER A 179 -15.25 3.41 8.25
CA SER A 179 -15.32 3.84 9.65
C SER A 179 -14.37 3.05 10.54
N ASP A 180 -13.85 1.91 10.06
CA ASP A 180 -12.91 1.09 10.82
C ASP A 180 -11.54 1.17 10.15
N LYS A 181 -10.60 1.87 10.79
CA LYS A 181 -9.18 1.88 10.41
C LYS A 181 -8.72 0.43 10.27
N ILE A 182 -8.43 -0.03 9.06
CA ILE A 182 -7.83 -1.35 8.84
C ILE A 182 -6.47 -1.31 9.53
N TYR A 183 -6.37 -2.03 10.65
CA TYR A 183 -5.15 -2.11 11.42
C TYR A 183 -4.09 -2.86 10.59
N ARG A 184 -2.97 -2.20 10.31
CA ARG A 184 -1.81 -2.75 9.60
C ARG A 184 -0.67 -2.91 10.62
N PRO A 185 -0.26 -4.14 10.99
CA PRO A 185 0.81 -4.35 11.97
C PRO A 185 2.17 -3.85 11.47
N THR A 186 3.01 -3.33 12.37
CA THR A 186 4.45 -3.11 12.12
C THR A 186 5.20 -4.45 12.00
N LYS A 187 6.47 -4.43 11.57
CA LYS A 187 7.30 -5.65 11.48
C LYS A 187 7.37 -6.41 12.81
N ASN A 188 7.60 -5.72 13.92
CA ASN A 188 7.67 -6.33 15.25
C ASN A 188 6.30 -6.87 15.71
N GLU A 189 5.21 -6.14 15.41
CA GLU A 189 3.85 -6.62 15.69
C GLU A 189 3.49 -7.82 14.81
N LEU A 190 3.93 -7.86 13.55
CA LEU A 190 3.63 -8.97 12.63
C LEU A 190 4.29 -10.27 13.08
N VAL A 191 5.56 -10.22 13.51
CA VAL A 191 6.25 -11.39 14.08
C VAL A 191 5.48 -11.94 15.29
N MET A 192 5.04 -11.06 16.18
CA MET A 192 4.23 -11.43 17.34
C MET A 192 2.86 -12.02 16.93
N LEU A 193 2.20 -11.44 15.91
CA LEU A 193 0.89 -11.90 15.44
C LEU A 193 0.96 -13.23 14.70
N GLU A 194 1.98 -13.47 13.88
CA GLU A 194 2.19 -14.75 13.20
C GLU A 194 2.51 -15.85 14.22
N ALA A 195 3.24 -15.54 15.29
CA ALA A 195 3.44 -16.47 16.41
C ALA A 195 2.14 -16.80 17.15
N VAL A 196 1.29 -15.79 17.42
CA VAL A 196 -0.06 -16.02 17.98
C VAL A 196 -0.91 -16.89 17.06
N CYS A 197 -0.90 -16.63 15.75
CA CYS A 197 -1.64 -17.45 14.79
C CYS A 197 -1.14 -18.90 14.80
N THR A 198 0.18 -19.09 14.71
CA THR A 198 0.83 -20.41 14.73
C THR A 198 0.50 -21.18 16.01
N LEU A 199 0.56 -20.52 17.17
CA LEU A 199 0.21 -21.11 18.45
C LEU A 199 -1.26 -21.58 18.47
N VAL A 200 -2.19 -20.70 18.09
CA VAL A 200 -3.63 -21.00 18.04
C VAL A 200 -3.92 -22.13 17.06
N GLU A 201 -3.23 -22.15 15.92
CA GLU A 201 -3.36 -23.20 14.91
C GLU A 201 -2.87 -24.55 15.43
N SER A 202 -1.71 -24.57 16.10
CA SER A 202 -1.12 -25.78 16.66
C SER A 202 -1.96 -26.41 17.78
N GLN A 203 -2.71 -25.58 18.52
CA GLN A 203 -3.51 -26.01 19.68
C GLN A 203 -5.02 -26.10 19.40
N ALA A 204 -5.43 -25.90 18.14
CA ALA A 204 -6.85 -25.85 17.73
C ALA A 204 -7.68 -24.84 18.56
N GLY A 205 -7.07 -23.71 18.91
CA GLY A 205 -7.64 -22.69 19.77
C GLY A 205 -6.73 -22.32 20.94
N TRP A 206 -7.06 -21.23 21.64
CA TRP A 206 -6.35 -20.83 22.84
C TRP A 206 -7.28 -20.04 23.78
N GLU A 207 -7.17 -20.24 25.09
CA GLU A 207 -7.93 -19.48 26.08
C GLU A 207 -7.11 -19.21 27.35
N GLY A 208 -7.09 -17.96 27.80
CA GLY A 208 -6.30 -17.59 28.98
C GLY A 208 -6.05 -16.09 29.12
N ARG A 209 -5.23 -15.71 30.10
CA ARG A 209 -4.84 -14.31 30.34
C ARG A 209 -3.77 -13.86 29.36
N THR A 210 -3.73 -12.58 29.00
CA THR A 210 -2.67 -12.04 28.13
C THR A 210 -1.24 -12.36 28.60
N SER A 211 -0.99 -12.41 29.91
CA SER A 211 0.31 -12.82 30.45
C SER A 211 0.63 -14.29 30.20
N ALA A 212 -0.36 -15.18 30.28
CA ALA A 212 -0.20 -16.60 29.98
C ALA A 212 -0.01 -16.83 28.48
N LEU A 213 -0.63 -16.00 27.63
CA LEU A 213 -0.39 -16.02 26.19
C LEU A 213 1.06 -15.63 25.88
N LEU A 214 1.55 -14.56 26.49
CA LEU A 214 2.93 -14.11 26.29
C LEU A 214 3.93 -15.21 26.69
N THR A 215 3.72 -15.86 27.83
CA THR A 215 4.55 -17.01 28.23
C THR A 215 4.44 -18.18 27.26
N ALA A 216 3.25 -18.50 26.73
CA ALA A 216 3.11 -19.56 25.73
C ALA A 216 3.82 -19.22 24.40
N LEU A 217 4.07 -17.94 24.11
CA LEU A 217 4.82 -17.50 22.94
C LEU A 217 6.34 -17.57 23.15
N GLU A 218 6.82 -17.68 24.38
CA GLU A 218 8.25 -17.92 24.69
C GLU A 218 8.76 -19.23 24.08
N ASP A 219 7.87 -20.21 23.87
CA ASP A 219 8.21 -21.49 23.23
C ASP A 219 8.30 -21.39 21.69
N VAL A 220 7.88 -20.27 21.11
CA VAL A 220 7.72 -20.08 19.64
C VAL A 220 8.57 -18.92 19.10
N LEU A 221 8.93 -17.96 19.96
CA LEU A 221 9.68 -16.75 19.59
C LEU A 221 11.04 -16.69 20.27
N ASP A 222 12.02 -16.14 19.56
CA ASP A 222 13.34 -15.85 20.12
C ASP A 222 13.27 -14.81 21.24
N ALA A 223 14.15 -14.95 22.25
CA ALA A 223 14.19 -14.07 23.41
C ALA A 223 14.38 -12.59 23.04
N GLU A 224 15.18 -12.30 22.01
CA GLU A 224 15.42 -10.93 21.51
C GLU A 224 14.12 -10.26 21.03
N VAL A 225 13.23 -11.01 20.39
CA VAL A 225 11.93 -10.49 19.96
C VAL A 225 11.06 -10.17 21.18
N LEU A 226 11.12 -11.00 22.23
CA LEU A 226 10.26 -10.89 23.40
C LEU A 226 10.67 -9.78 24.37
N GLU A 227 11.92 -9.30 24.33
CA GLU A 227 12.40 -8.19 25.18
C GLU A 227 11.56 -6.92 25.03
N ASP A 228 11.02 -6.68 23.83
CA ASP A 228 10.16 -5.53 23.52
C ASP A 228 8.70 -5.71 23.97
N TRP A 229 8.32 -6.90 24.46
CA TRP A 229 6.93 -7.27 24.72
C TRP A 229 6.63 -7.45 26.20
N THR A 230 5.47 -6.92 26.59
CA THR A 230 4.88 -7.06 27.91
C THR A 230 3.44 -7.52 27.76
N ALA A 231 2.86 -8.14 28.79
CA ALA A 231 1.44 -8.49 28.76
C ALA A 231 0.53 -7.27 28.49
N LYS A 232 0.99 -6.06 28.84
CA LYS A 232 0.28 -4.81 28.61
C LYS A 232 0.26 -4.41 27.13
N ASN A 233 1.42 -4.33 26.47
CA ASN A 233 1.46 -3.91 25.06
C ASN A 233 0.91 -5.01 24.12
N LEU A 234 1.09 -6.29 24.44
CA LEU A 234 0.43 -7.40 23.76
C LEU A 234 -1.10 -7.29 23.86
N GLY A 235 -1.62 -6.97 25.05
CA GLY A 235 -3.06 -6.80 25.24
C GLY A 235 -3.63 -5.62 24.42
N VAL A 236 -2.86 -4.54 24.28
CA VAL A 236 -3.23 -3.38 23.44
C VAL A 236 -3.18 -3.75 21.96
N LEU A 237 -2.17 -4.51 21.52
CA LEU A 237 -2.07 -5.02 20.15
C LEU A 237 -3.28 -5.88 19.81
N LEU A 238 -3.57 -6.90 20.62
CA LEU A 238 -4.66 -7.86 20.40
C LEU A 238 -6.03 -7.17 20.29
N ALA A 239 -6.27 -6.11 21.05
CA ALA A 239 -7.48 -5.31 20.96
C ALA A 239 -7.63 -4.56 19.62
N LYS A 240 -6.51 -4.21 18.97
CA LYS A 240 -6.51 -3.53 17.67
C LYS A 240 -6.59 -4.51 16.49
N VAL A 241 -6.07 -5.73 16.65
CA VAL A 241 -5.94 -6.73 15.57
C VAL A 241 -7.09 -7.72 15.46
N VAL A 242 -8.18 -7.57 16.21
CA VAL A 242 -9.29 -8.56 16.16
C VAL A 242 -9.76 -8.82 14.73
N THR A 243 -9.91 -7.77 13.93
CA THR A 243 -10.27 -7.88 12.51
C THR A 243 -9.15 -8.48 11.66
N TYR A 244 -7.89 -8.22 11.99
CA TYR A 244 -6.72 -8.84 11.33
C TYR A 244 -6.64 -10.35 11.61
N LEU A 245 -6.88 -10.78 12.85
CA LEU A 245 -6.90 -12.20 13.20
C LEU A 245 -8.05 -12.94 12.50
N ALA A 246 -9.20 -12.27 12.32
CA ALA A 246 -10.32 -12.82 11.57
C ALA A 246 -9.97 -13.08 10.09
N THR A 247 -9.12 -12.26 9.45
CA THR A 247 -8.65 -12.53 8.08
C THR A 247 -7.70 -13.73 8.00
N ARG A 248 -7.15 -14.17 9.14
CA ARG A 248 -6.34 -15.38 9.30
C ARG A 248 -7.17 -16.58 9.74
N GLY A 249 -8.50 -16.50 9.71
CA GLY A 249 -9.38 -17.58 10.15
C GLY A 249 -9.44 -17.76 11.66
N ILE A 250 -9.06 -16.74 12.44
CA ILE A 250 -9.05 -16.79 13.91
C ILE A 250 -10.07 -15.80 14.47
N GLN A 251 -11.09 -16.33 15.12
CA GLN A 251 -12.00 -15.52 15.92
C GLN A 251 -11.34 -15.17 17.25
N ALA A 252 -11.14 -13.88 17.52
CA ALA A 252 -10.61 -13.39 18.80
C ALA A 252 -11.71 -12.70 19.62
N GLN A 253 -11.86 -13.08 20.89
CA GLN A 253 -12.76 -12.44 21.85
C GLN A 253 -12.01 -12.07 23.13
N ASN A 254 -12.39 -10.95 23.73
CA ASN A 254 -11.82 -10.47 24.99
C ASN A 254 -12.91 -10.29 26.05
N THR A 255 -12.64 -10.76 27.26
CA THR A 255 -13.46 -10.47 28.44
C THR A 255 -12.61 -9.78 29.52
N ARG A 256 -13.09 -8.66 30.05
CA ARG A 256 -12.47 -8.01 31.22
C ARG A 256 -12.68 -8.88 32.46
N ALA A 257 -11.59 -9.25 33.12
CA ALA A 257 -11.62 -9.88 34.44
C ALA A 257 -10.93 -8.98 35.49
N ARG A 258 -11.19 -9.28 36.76
CA ARG A 258 -10.69 -8.49 37.92
C ARG A 258 -9.15 -8.40 37.98
N MET A 259 -8.43 -9.36 37.40
CA MET A 259 -6.96 -9.43 37.38
C MET A 259 -6.35 -9.37 35.97
N GLY A 260 -7.03 -8.71 35.04
CA GLY A 260 -6.57 -8.52 33.65
C GLY A 260 -7.54 -9.07 32.61
N ASN A 261 -7.18 -8.90 31.35
CA ASN A 261 -8.00 -9.36 30.23
C ASN A 261 -7.79 -10.86 29.96
N VAL A 262 -8.89 -11.57 29.71
CA VAL A 262 -8.88 -12.95 29.24
C VAL A 262 -9.21 -12.94 27.74
N TRP A 263 -8.40 -13.64 26.95
CA TRP A 263 -8.60 -13.81 25.52
C TRP A 263 -9.05 -15.24 25.23
N SER A 264 -9.96 -15.38 24.27
CA SER A 264 -10.34 -16.64 23.65
C SER A 264 -10.12 -16.51 22.14
N PHE A 265 -9.32 -17.43 21.58
CA PHE A 265 -9.05 -17.55 20.16
C PHE A 265 -9.59 -18.90 19.66
N ARG A 266 -10.37 -18.87 18.59
CA ARG A 266 -10.96 -20.07 17.97
C ARG A 266 -10.70 -20.04 16.47
N GLN A 267 -10.38 -21.19 15.89
CA GLN A 267 -10.33 -21.33 14.42
C GLN A 267 -11.75 -21.32 13.86
N ILE A 268 -11.92 -20.71 12.68
CA ILE A 268 -13.18 -20.62 11.92
C ILE A 268 -13.03 -21.41 10.62
#